data_AF-A0A932IMV9-F1
#
_entry.id   AF-A0A932IMV9-F1
#
_cell.length_a   1.000
_cell.length_b   1.000
_cell.length_c   1.000
_cell.angle_alpha   90.00
_cell.angle_beta   90.00
_cell.angle_gamma   90.00
#
_symmetry.space_group_name_H-M   'P 1'
#
loop_
_entity.id
_entity.type
_entity.pdbx_description
1 polymer ?
#
loop_
_entity_poly.entity_id
_entity_poly.type
_entity_poly.pdbx_seq_one_letter_code
_entity_poly.pdbx_strand_id
1 'polypeptide(L)'
;MKKSLIFLMFIVVAFIGCSKKETPPVPVGEMSDYKDPAYGFKIHYPKEWKQLGTTGKAVFVKSQEVANKFMDPASGEEGGQVTVEALKLEGKTPEEVIAASKELFKQTWSKVDIQPDQQITVATKTATKVGYSVPVTAKTNITGYQIYVVGDTAVYKLDFVGYGDQFTAHAGVFDAMLKSFEVPVVIIKSDKWMASPSMENYNSNFFTMQYPENMVPENVSKGKFDFSMKLRADRLDCSIQIDVFGAQKLTTEKVFDQNKGKVKARGTGKATIDGNEALWVEDAPMANVTRRQYYVVKNDKVIRPTVIWFAAQKDIYFPVFEKCVSSLKLK
;
A
#
# COMPACT_ATOMS: atom_id res chain seq x y z
N MET A 1 -90.25 -3.84 4.62
CA MET A 1 -89.30 -4.81 5.25
C MET A 1 -87.92 -4.16 5.20
N LYS A 2 -87.54 -3.43 6.25
CA LYS A 2 -86.67 -3.85 7.38
C LYS A 2 -85.18 -3.96 7.01
N LYS A 3 -84.47 -2.92 7.49
CA LYS A 3 -83.03 -2.73 7.75
C LYS A 3 -82.23 -4.01 7.98
N SER A 4 -81.00 -4.08 7.45
CA SER A 4 -79.81 -4.09 8.31
C SER A 4 -78.49 -4.00 7.53
N LEU A 5 -77.71 -3.03 7.99
CA LEU A 5 -76.29 -2.77 7.77
C LEU A 5 -75.47 -3.89 8.45
N ILE A 6 -74.52 -4.51 7.75
CA ILE A 6 -73.44 -5.30 8.39
C ILE A 6 -72.12 -4.73 7.88
N PHE A 7 -71.54 -3.88 8.73
CA PHE A 7 -70.19 -3.36 8.63
C PHE A 7 -69.28 -4.35 9.34
N LEU A 8 -68.55 -5.19 8.59
CA LEU A 8 -67.55 -6.10 9.16
C LEU A 8 -66.22 -5.36 9.26
N MET A 9 -65.98 -4.77 10.42
CA MET A 9 -64.72 -4.16 10.83
C MET A 9 -63.68 -5.26 11.08
N PHE A 10 -62.75 -5.45 10.14
CA PHE A 10 -61.57 -6.28 10.36
C PHE A 10 -60.60 -5.49 11.26
N ILE A 11 -60.58 -5.84 12.54
CA ILE A 11 -59.58 -5.39 13.50
C ILE A 11 -58.27 -6.10 13.14
N VAL A 12 -57.36 -5.39 12.47
CA VAL A 12 -55.95 -5.80 12.37
C VAL A 12 -55.31 -5.48 13.71
N VAL A 13 -55.20 -6.49 14.58
CA VAL A 13 -54.34 -6.44 15.76
C VAL A 13 -52.90 -6.42 15.25
N ALA A 14 -52.35 -5.21 15.09
CA ALA A 14 -50.92 -5.02 14.90
C ALA A 14 -50.22 -5.41 16.21
N PHE A 15 -49.72 -6.65 16.28
CA PHE A 15 -48.67 -7.02 17.21
C PHE A 15 -47.43 -6.19 16.88
N ILE A 16 -47.33 -5.00 17.48
CA ILE A 16 -46.06 -4.28 17.60
C ILE A 16 -45.24 -5.07 18.61
N GLY A 17 -44.65 -6.17 18.14
CA GLY A 17 -43.51 -6.75 18.82
C GLY A 17 -42.42 -5.68 18.85
N CYS A 18 -41.93 -5.35 20.04
CA CYS A 18 -40.67 -4.64 20.24
C CYS A 18 -39.54 -5.42 19.56
N SER A 19 -39.40 -5.28 18.25
CA SER A 19 -38.19 -5.59 17.53
C SER A 19 -37.15 -4.58 18.01
N LYS A 20 -36.08 -5.11 18.61
CA LYS A 20 -34.93 -4.34 19.04
C LYS A 20 -34.45 -3.52 17.84
N LYS A 21 -34.43 -2.19 17.97
CA LYS A 21 -34.03 -1.28 16.88
C LYS A 21 -32.57 -1.60 16.54
N GLU A 22 -32.31 -2.11 15.34
CA GLU A 22 -30.94 -2.44 14.91
C GLU A 22 -30.06 -1.19 14.95
N THR A 23 -28.80 -1.37 15.32
CA THR A 23 -27.81 -0.28 15.31
C THR A 23 -27.59 0.17 13.87
N PRO A 24 -27.74 1.47 13.56
CA PRO A 24 -27.58 1.95 12.19
C PRO A 24 -26.14 1.74 11.69
N PRO A 25 -25.94 1.51 10.38
CA PRO A 25 -24.61 1.39 9.80
C PRO A 25 -23.73 2.60 10.08
N VAL A 26 -22.47 2.35 10.41
CA VAL A 26 -21.44 3.38 10.61
C VAL A 26 -20.85 3.75 9.25
N PRO A 27 -20.86 5.03 8.85
CA PRO A 27 -20.27 5.46 7.60
C PRO A 27 -18.75 5.31 7.64
N VAL A 28 -18.12 4.98 6.50
CA VAL A 28 -16.66 4.82 6.40
C VAL A 28 -15.91 6.13 6.66
N GLY A 29 -16.50 7.27 6.28
CA GLY A 29 -15.93 8.60 6.52
C GLY A 29 -14.63 8.86 5.76
N GLU A 30 -13.89 9.88 6.23
CA GLU A 30 -12.51 10.13 5.80
C GLU A 30 -11.55 9.15 6.49
N MET A 31 -10.52 8.70 5.78
CA MET A 31 -9.54 7.75 6.31
C MET A 31 -8.19 8.43 6.53
N SER A 32 -7.49 8.03 7.59
CA SER A 32 -6.10 8.41 7.90
C SER A 32 -5.14 7.27 7.61
N ASP A 33 -3.92 7.61 7.22
CA ASP A 33 -2.85 6.65 6.95
C ASP A 33 -2.15 6.21 8.23
N TYR A 34 -1.88 4.90 8.36
CA TYR A 34 -0.97 4.35 9.35
C TYR A 34 0.13 3.54 8.69
N LYS A 35 1.36 3.70 9.16
CA LYS A 35 2.49 2.83 8.84
C LYS A 35 3.18 2.40 10.13
N ASP A 36 3.31 1.10 10.35
CA ASP A 36 4.00 0.60 11.53
C ASP A 36 5.51 0.91 11.45
N PRO A 37 6.11 1.49 12.51
CA PRO A 37 7.50 1.95 12.45
C PRO A 37 8.53 0.82 12.45
N ALA A 38 8.22 -0.39 12.94
CA ALA A 38 9.16 -1.51 12.97
C ALA A 38 8.91 -2.54 11.88
N TYR A 39 7.63 -2.83 11.61
CA TYR A 39 7.22 -3.87 10.67
C TYR A 39 6.75 -3.33 9.34
N GLY A 40 6.63 -2.01 9.17
CA GLY A 40 6.45 -1.35 7.88
C GLY A 40 5.12 -1.61 7.16
N PHE A 41 4.21 -2.41 7.73
CA PHE A 41 2.88 -2.61 7.17
C PHE A 41 2.12 -1.29 7.19
N LYS A 42 1.20 -1.13 6.23
CA LYS A 42 0.32 0.04 6.15
C LYS A 42 -1.14 -0.36 6.20
N ILE A 43 -1.96 0.53 6.73
CA ILE A 43 -3.41 0.40 6.73
C ILE A 43 -4.03 1.78 6.85
N HIS A 44 -5.17 2.01 6.19
CA HIS A 44 -5.98 3.19 6.43
C HIS A 44 -7.02 2.87 7.52
N TYR A 45 -7.33 3.85 8.35
CA TYR A 45 -8.34 3.73 9.41
C TYR A 45 -9.20 5.01 9.48
N PRO A 46 -10.45 4.96 9.97
CA PRO A 46 -11.28 6.16 10.01
C PRO A 46 -10.64 7.27 10.83
N LYS A 47 -10.70 8.51 10.33
CA LYS A 47 -10.03 9.67 10.93
C LYS A 47 -10.52 10.00 12.34
N GLU A 48 -11.76 9.65 12.65
CA GLU A 48 -12.35 9.79 13.97
C GLU A 48 -11.96 8.66 14.95
N TRP A 49 -11.26 7.63 14.48
CA TRP A 49 -10.71 6.57 15.32
C TRP A 49 -9.32 6.95 15.82
N LYS A 50 -8.96 6.38 16.97
CA LYS A 50 -7.65 6.49 17.59
C LYS A 50 -6.84 5.24 17.31
N GLN A 51 -5.53 5.42 17.10
CA GLN A 51 -4.57 4.34 17.21
C GLN A 51 -4.10 4.28 18.67
N LEU A 52 -4.45 3.20 19.38
CA LEU A 52 -4.13 2.98 20.81
C LEU A 52 -3.16 1.81 21.01
N GLY A 53 -2.67 1.23 19.91
CA GLY A 53 -1.78 0.09 19.93
C GLY A 53 -0.32 0.46 20.16
N THR A 54 0.54 -0.56 20.13
CA THR A 54 1.99 -0.41 20.21
C THR A 54 2.63 -0.80 18.88
N THR A 55 3.92 -0.53 18.72
CA THR A 55 4.68 -0.99 17.56
C THR A 55 4.61 -2.51 17.42
N GLY A 56 4.26 -2.98 16.22
CA GLY A 56 4.00 -4.39 15.94
C GLY A 56 2.63 -4.90 16.38
N LYS A 57 1.81 -4.07 17.05
CA LYS A 57 0.44 -4.39 17.45
C LYS A 57 -0.41 -3.11 17.46
N ALA A 58 -0.79 -2.67 16.27
CA ALA A 58 -1.67 -1.51 16.12
C ALA A 58 -3.11 -1.87 16.50
N VAL A 59 -3.78 -0.99 17.24
CA VAL A 59 -5.18 -1.13 17.64
C VAL A 59 -5.90 0.15 17.24
N PHE A 60 -6.92 0.03 16.41
CA PHE A 60 -7.73 1.13 15.91
C PHE A 60 -9.14 1.02 16.49
N VAL A 61 -9.59 2.11 17.10
CA VAL A 61 -10.87 2.14 17.83
C VAL A 61 -11.32 3.58 18.05
N LYS A 62 -12.64 3.82 18.11
CA LYS A 62 -13.21 5.16 18.34
C LYS A 62 -12.76 5.81 19.65
N SER A 63 -12.64 5.04 20.73
CA SER A 63 -12.28 5.55 22.06
C SER A 63 -11.60 4.47 22.92
N GLN A 64 -10.94 4.89 24.00
CA GLN A 64 -10.40 3.98 25.02
C GLN A 64 -11.52 3.15 25.67
N GLU A 65 -12.72 3.73 25.85
CA GLU A 65 -13.86 3.01 26.43
C GLU A 65 -14.35 1.86 25.55
N VAL A 66 -14.29 2.00 24.23
CA VAL A 66 -14.59 0.88 23.31
C VAL A 66 -13.48 -0.18 23.40
N ALA A 67 -12.20 0.21 23.53
CA ALA A 67 -11.13 -0.76 23.73
C ALA A 67 -11.30 -1.56 25.04
N ASN A 68 -11.65 -0.86 26.13
CA ASN A 68 -11.90 -1.45 27.45
C ASN A 68 -13.02 -2.50 27.37
N LYS A 69 -14.05 -2.28 26.53
CA LYS A 69 -15.15 -3.24 26.30
C LYS A 69 -14.66 -4.61 25.83
N PHE A 70 -13.60 -4.66 25.03
CA PHE A 70 -13.04 -5.91 24.52
C PHE A 70 -12.06 -6.58 25.49
N MET A 71 -11.55 -5.84 26.48
CA MET A 71 -10.73 -6.39 27.57
C MET A 71 -11.59 -6.92 28.70
N ASP A 72 -12.60 -6.14 29.09
CA ASP A 72 -13.62 -6.49 30.08
C ASP A 72 -15.01 -6.15 29.49
N PRO A 73 -15.75 -7.17 29.00
CA PRO A 73 -17.08 -6.99 28.44
C PRO A 73 -18.11 -6.36 29.39
N ALA A 74 -17.86 -6.34 30.70
CA ALA A 74 -18.72 -5.66 31.67
C ALA A 74 -18.48 -4.14 31.76
N SER A 75 -17.34 -3.65 31.25
CA SER A 75 -16.94 -2.24 31.25
C SER A 75 -17.26 -1.54 29.92
N GLY A 76 -16.89 -0.26 29.77
CA GLY A 76 -16.72 0.40 28.47
C GLY A 76 -17.98 0.68 27.63
N GLU A 77 -17.76 1.21 26.42
CA GLU A 77 -18.77 1.51 25.40
C GLU A 77 -18.81 0.40 24.34
N GLU A 78 -19.99 0.07 23.81
CA GLU A 78 -20.11 -0.85 22.68
C GLU A 78 -19.53 -0.21 21.40
N GLY A 79 -18.79 -0.97 20.60
CA GLY A 79 -18.27 -0.46 19.33
C GLY A 79 -17.59 -1.53 18.49
N GLY A 80 -16.83 -1.07 17.50
CA GLY A 80 -15.94 -1.88 16.69
C GLY A 80 -14.47 -1.60 17.04
N GLN A 81 -13.62 -2.61 16.85
CA GLN A 81 -12.16 -2.50 16.97
C GLN A 81 -11.50 -3.25 15.81
N VAL A 82 -10.38 -2.71 15.33
CA VAL A 82 -9.48 -3.41 14.40
C VAL A 82 -8.09 -3.50 15.02
N THR A 83 -7.52 -4.69 15.06
CA THR A 83 -6.14 -4.90 15.52
C THR A 83 -5.29 -5.44 14.36
N VAL A 84 -4.09 -4.91 14.18
CA VAL A 84 -3.09 -5.46 13.26
C VAL A 84 -1.84 -5.80 14.06
N GLU A 85 -1.51 -7.09 14.14
CA GLU A 85 -0.40 -7.63 14.92
C GLU A 85 0.59 -8.36 14.02
N ALA A 86 1.87 -8.04 14.14
CA ALA A 86 2.95 -8.73 13.47
C ALA A 86 3.45 -9.90 14.33
N LEU A 87 3.11 -11.12 13.92
CA LEU A 87 3.54 -12.36 14.55
C LEU A 87 4.87 -12.80 13.94
N LYS A 88 5.96 -12.70 14.70
CA LYS A 88 7.28 -13.09 14.24
C LYS A 88 7.34 -14.60 13.96
N LEU A 89 8.12 -14.98 12.94
CA LEU A 89 8.35 -16.38 12.61
C LEU A 89 9.24 -17.09 13.64
N GLU A 90 10.30 -16.43 14.15
CA GLU A 90 11.20 -16.98 15.18
C GLU A 90 11.69 -18.41 14.90
N GLY A 91 11.97 -18.72 13.63
CA GLY A 91 12.42 -20.04 13.19
C GLY A 91 11.30 -21.06 12.95
N LYS A 92 10.04 -20.68 13.15
CA LYS A 92 8.84 -21.47 12.82
C LYS A 92 8.34 -21.16 11.41
N THR A 93 7.60 -22.11 10.85
CA THR A 93 6.83 -21.92 9.62
C THR A 93 5.65 -20.97 9.85
N PRO A 94 5.16 -20.27 8.80
CA PRO A 94 3.94 -19.46 8.90
C PRO A 94 2.74 -20.26 9.45
N GLU A 95 2.60 -21.52 9.05
CA GLU A 95 1.51 -22.40 9.46
C GLU A 95 1.56 -22.68 10.97
N GLU A 96 2.74 -22.93 11.53
CA GLU A 96 2.95 -23.12 12.97
C GLU A 96 2.62 -21.85 13.77
N VAL A 97 3.01 -20.67 13.27
CA VAL A 97 2.69 -19.38 13.91
C VAL A 97 1.18 -19.13 13.89
N ILE A 98 0.53 -19.41 12.77
CA ILE A 98 -0.93 -19.27 12.63
C ILE A 98 -1.64 -20.23 13.59
N ALA A 99 -1.22 -21.49 13.63
CA ALA A 99 -1.80 -22.50 14.53
C ALA A 99 -1.65 -22.10 16.01
N ALA A 100 -0.45 -21.64 16.42
CA ALA A 100 -0.19 -21.16 17.77
C ALA A 100 -1.05 -19.94 18.13
N SER A 101 -1.23 -18.99 17.21
CA SER A 101 -2.09 -17.83 17.41
C SER A 101 -3.56 -18.22 17.62
N LYS A 102 -4.09 -19.14 16.81
CA LYS A 102 -5.46 -19.66 16.95
C LYS A 102 -5.66 -20.38 18.28
N GLU A 103 -4.67 -21.16 18.70
CA GLU A 103 -4.72 -21.88 19.97
C GLU A 103 -4.71 -20.92 21.17
N LEU A 104 -3.84 -19.90 21.14
CA LEU A 104 -3.83 -18.84 22.16
C LEU A 104 -5.18 -18.10 22.22
N PHE A 105 -5.79 -17.84 21.07
CA PHE A 105 -7.12 -17.21 21.01
C PHE A 105 -8.21 -18.08 21.66
N LYS A 106 -8.22 -19.40 21.40
CA LYS A 106 -9.13 -20.35 22.07
C LYS A 106 -8.93 -20.36 23.59
N GLN A 107 -7.68 -20.34 24.04
CA GLN A 107 -7.35 -20.32 25.48
C GLN A 107 -7.77 -19.02 26.15
N THR A 108 -7.75 -17.90 25.42
CA THR A 108 -8.18 -16.59 25.93
C THR A 108 -9.70 -16.53 26.11
N TRP A 109 -10.46 -17.20 25.25
CA TRP A 109 -11.92 -17.17 25.26
C TRP A 109 -12.52 -18.56 25.48
N SER A 110 -12.78 -18.92 26.74
CA SER A 110 -13.25 -20.26 27.17
C SER A 110 -14.52 -20.81 26.48
N LYS A 111 -15.31 -19.98 25.79
CA LYS A 111 -16.55 -20.35 25.09
C LYS A 111 -16.62 -19.86 23.64
N VAL A 112 -15.46 -19.57 23.03
CA VAL A 112 -15.44 -19.09 21.65
C VAL A 112 -15.90 -20.18 20.68
N ASP A 113 -16.83 -19.82 19.82
CA ASP A 113 -17.16 -20.59 18.62
C ASP A 113 -16.25 -20.10 17.48
N ILE A 114 -15.48 -21.01 16.90
CA ILE A 114 -14.52 -20.71 15.83
C ILE A 114 -14.95 -21.43 14.57
N GLN A 115 -15.16 -20.66 13.52
CA GLN A 115 -15.55 -21.18 12.22
C GLN A 115 -14.35 -21.80 11.49
N PRO A 116 -14.58 -22.70 10.52
CA PRO A 116 -13.51 -23.27 9.71
C PRO A 116 -12.70 -22.22 8.96
N ASP A 117 -11.47 -22.58 8.63
CA ASP A 117 -10.57 -21.75 7.82
C ASP A 117 -11.15 -21.49 6.42
N GLN A 118 -11.11 -20.23 6.00
CA GLN A 118 -11.44 -19.80 4.66
C GLN A 118 -10.22 -19.15 4.01
N GLN A 119 -9.86 -19.58 2.79
CA GLN A 119 -8.84 -18.90 2.01
C GLN A 119 -9.43 -17.68 1.31
N ILE A 120 -8.77 -16.54 1.45
CA ILE A 120 -9.13 -15.27 0.80
C ILE A 120 -7.88 -14.63 0.17
N THR A 121 -8.06 -13.57 -0.62
CA THR A 121 -6.95 -12.77 -1.14
C THR A 121 -6.91 -11.41 -0.44
N VAL A 122 -5.76 -11.04 0.12
CA VAL A 122 -5.51 -9.75 0.79
C VAL A 122 -4.12 -9.27 0.39
N ALA A 123 -3.98 -8.00 0.02
CA ALA A 123 -2.72 -7.42 -0.44
C ALA A 123 -2.02 -8.27 -1.53
N THR A 124 -2.78 -8.81 -2.49
CA THR A 124 -2.33 -9.74 -3.55
C THR A 124 -1.77 -11.09 -3.08
N LYS A 125 -1.84 -11.38 -1.78
CA LYS A 125 -1.40 -12.64 -1.19
C LYS A 125 -2.60 -13.50 -0.78
N THR A 126 -2.45 -14.81 -0.85
CA THR A 126 -3.39 -15.74 -0.22
C THR A 126 -3.29 -15.59 1.30
N ALA A 127 -4.44 -15.48 1.97
CA ALA A 127 -4.56 -15.27 3.39
C ALA A 127 -5.61 -16.19 3.99
N THR A 128 -5.42 -16.58 5.25
CA THR A 128 -6.37 -17.44 5.97
C THR A 128 -7.29 -16.59 6.84
N LYS A 129 -8.60 -16.64 6.57
CA LYS A 129 -9.64 -15.99 7.36
C LYS A 129 -10.32 -17.01 8.28
N VAL A 130 -10.58 -16.61 9.52
CA VAL A 130 -11.27 -17.41 10.52
C VAL A 130 -12.30 -16.53 11.22
N GLY A 131 -13.58 -16.85 11.04
CA GLY A 131 -14.67 -16.18 11.76
C GLY A 131 -14.80 -16.73 13.19
N TYR A 132 -15.27 -15.90 14.11
CA TYR A 132 -15.55 -16.34 15.48
C TYR A 132 -16.72 -15.59 16.13
N SER A 133 -17.29 -16.21 17.16
CA SER A 133 -18.27 -15.58 18.05
C SER A 133 -18.00 -15.98 19.50
N VAL A 134 -17.99 -15.00 20.40
CA VAL A 134 -17.81 -15.20 21.84
C VAL A 134 -19.10 -14.77 22.55
N PRO A 135 -19.80 -15.69 23.24
CA PRO A 135 -20.97 -15.33 24.02
C PRO A 135 -20.57 -14.55 25.28
N VAL A 136 -21.03 -13.31 25.40
CA VAL A 136 -20.79 -12.46 26.59
C VAL A 136 -21.98 -12.53 27.55
N THR A 137 -23.20 -12.43 27.01
CA THR A 137 -24.44 -12.62 27.76
C THR A 137 -25.37 -13.56 26.99
N ALA A 138 -26.55 -13.87 27.54
CA ALA A 138 -27.56 -14.65 26.84
C ALA A 138 -28.07 -13.99 25.54
N LYS A 139 -27.84 -12.69 25.34
CA LYS A 139 -28.37 -11.91 24.19
C LYS A 139 -27.30 -11.17 23.38
N THR A 140 -26.05 -11.21 23.81
CA THR A 140 -24.98 -10.41 23.21
C THR A 140 -23.70 -11.21 23.08
N ASN A 141 -23.17 -11.20 21.86
CA ASN A 141 -21.90 -11.82 21.52
C ASN A 141 -20.90 -10.76 21.08
N ILE A 142 -19.63 -11.01 21.31
CA ILE A 142 -18.56 -10.39 20.53
C ILE A 142 -18.42 -11.22 19.26
N THR A 143 -18.51 -10.56 18.10
CA THR A 143 -18.40 -11.23 16.79
C THR A 143 -17.25 -10.63 16.01
N GLY A 144 -16.48 -11.46 15.33
CA GLY A 144 -15.34 -10.99 14.58
C GLY A 144 -14.77 -12.00 13.61
N TYR A 145 -13.68 -11.60 12.96
CA TYR A 145 -12.85 -12.50 12.18
C TYR A 145 -11.39 -12.11 12.25
N GLN A 146 -10.54 -13.12 12.26
CA GLN A 146 -9.09 -12.97 12.12
C GLN A 146 -8.68 -13.31 10.70
N ILE A 147 -7.77 -12.52 10.15
CA ILE A 147 -7.13 -12.77 8.85
C ILE A 147 -5.63 -12.84 9.07
N TYR A 148 -5.02 -13.91 8.57
CA TYR A 148 -3.59 -14.16 8.64
C TYR A 148 -2.99 -13.98 7.25
N VAL A 149 -2.16 -12.95 7.08
CA VAL A 149 -1.46 -12.65 5.83
C VAL A 149 0.02 -12.98 6.00
N VAL A 150 0.56 -13.87 5.17
CA VAL A 150 1.95 -14.31 5.25
C VAL A 150 2.88 -13.29 4.57
N GLY A 151 3.62 -12.53 5.38
CA GLY A 151 4.74 -11.71 4.93
C GLY A 151 6.06 -12.49 4.94
N ASP A 152 7.15 -11.84 4.50
CA ASP A 152 8.42 -12.56 4.36
C ASP A 152 9.17 -12.70 5.71
N THR A 153 8.91 -11.80 6.66
CA THR A 153 9.57 -11.81 8.00
C THR A 153 8.61 -12.11 9.15
N ALA A 154 7.30 -12.05 8.92
CA ALA A 154 6.25 -12.20 9.93
C ALA A 154 4.92 -12.60 9.28
N VAL A 155 4.03 -13.16 10.08
CA VAL A 155 2.60 -13.29 9.74
C VAL A 155 1.86 -12.08 10.31
N TYR A 156 1.12 -11.37 9.47
CA TYR A 156 0.27 -10.26 9.92
C TYR A 156 -1.12 -10.78 10.25
N LYS A 157 -1.52 -10.66 11.52
CA LYS A 157 -2.86 -10.97 11.99
C LYS A 157 -3.68 -9.69 12.05
N LEU A 158 -4.72 -9.62 11.23
CA LEU A 158 -5.74 -8.59 11.32
C LEU A 158 -6.96 -9.16 12.04
N ASP A 159 -7.43 -8.50 13.09
CA ASP A 159 -8.62 -8.91 13.85
C ASP A 159 -9.66 -7.79 13.79
N PHE A 160 -10.81 -8.08 13.18
CA PHE A 160 -11.93 -7.16 13.03
C PHE A 160 -13.07 -7.64 13.91
N VAL A 161 -13.45 -6.84 14.90
CA VAL A 161 -14.34 -7.29 15.96
C VAL A 161 -15.36 -6.22 16.32
N GLY A 162 -16.58 -6.64 16.63
CA GLY A 162 -17.65 -5.78 17.10
C GLY A 162 -18.43 -6.40 18.26
N TYR A 163 -18.91 -5.54 19.16
CA TYR A 163 -19.73 -5.95 20.30
C TYR A 163 -21.22 -5.91 19.94
N GLY A 164 -21.91 -7.05 19.99
CA GLY A 164 -23.32 -7.16 19.62
C GLY A 164 -23.59 -6.70 18.20
N ASP A 165 -24.59 -5.83 18.03
CA ASP A 165 -25.04 -5.33 16.73
C ASP A 165 -24.00 -4.40 16.05
N GLN A 166 -22.95 -3.98 16.79
CA GLN A 166 -21.88 -3.13 16.27
C GLN A 166 -21.03 -3.82 15.21
N PHE A 167 -20.92 -5.16 15.22
CA PHE A 167 -20.17 -5.87 14.18
C PHE A 167 -20.77 -5.64 12.79
N THR A 168 -22.09 -5.82 12.68
CA THR A 168 -22.83 -5.56 11.43
C THR A 168 -22.81 -4.08 11.08
N ALA A 169 -22.98 -3.19 12.06
CA ALA A 169 -22.95 -1.74 11.84
C ALA A 169 -21.61 -1.26 11.26
N HIS A 170 -20.48 -1.91 11.61
CA HIS A 170 -19.15 -1.55 11.14
C HIS A 170 -18.66 -2.32 9.90
N ALA A 171 -19.49 -3.17 9.29
CA ALA A 171 -19.06 -4.00 8.18
C ALA A 171 -18.40 -3.22 7.02
N GLY A 172 -18.95 -2.05 6.68
CA GLY A 172 -18.38 -1.16 5.65
C GLY A 172 -17.02 -0.57 6.04
N VAL A 173 -16.86 -0.18 7.31
CA VAL A 173 -15.58 0.31 7.85
C VAL A 173 -14.53 -0.80 7.79
N PHE A 174 -14.88 -2.00 8.25
CA PHE A 174 -13.97 -3.15 8.25
C PHE A 174 -13.51 -3.54 6.85
N ASP A 175 -14.43 -3.57 5.87
CA ASP A 175 -14.09 -3.84 4.47
C ASP A 175 -13.15 -2.76 3.89
N ALA A 176 -13.40 -1.48 4.17
CA ALA A 176 -12.54 -0.39 3.71
C ALA A 176 -11.12 -0.48 4.30
N MET A 177 -11.01 -0.75 5.60
CA MET A 177 -9.73 -0.96 6.27
C MET A 177 -8.98 -2.18 5.71
N LEU A 178 -9.67 -3.31 5.52
CA LEU A 178 -9.06 -4.53 4.96
C LEU A 178 -8.52 -4.31 3.54
N LYS A 179 -9.26 -3.60 2.69
CA LYS A 179 -8.83 -3.29 1.31
C LYS A 179 -7.61 -2.38 1.23
N SER A 180 -7.41 -1.55 2.25
CA SER A 180 -6.26 -0.64 2.35
C SER A 180 -5.00 -1.27 2.93
N PHE A 181 -5.08 -2.51 3.43
CA PHE A 181 -3.94 -3.14 4.08
C PHE A 181 -2.83 -3.48 3.06
N GLU A 182 -1.62 -3.06 3.38
CA GLU A 182 -0.40 -3.40 2.63
C GLU A 182 0.60 -4.10 3.56
N VAL A 183 1.10 -5.26 3.12
CA VAL A 183 2.28 -5.89 3.72
C VAL A 183 3.54 -5.06 3.42
N PRO A 184 4.54 -5.02 4.32
CA PRO A 184 5.76 -4.30 4.02
C PRO A 184 6.47 -4.91 2.83
N VAL A 185 7.18 -4.04 2.13
CA VAL A 185 8.14 -4.43 1.12
C VAL A 185 9.44 -4.79 1.84
N VAL A 186 9.83 -6.07 1.82
CA VAL A 186 11.09 -6.48 2.44
C VAL A 186 12.24 -6.00 1.58
N ILE A 187 12.91 -4.95 2.08
CA ILE A 187 14.22 -4.55 1.58
C ILE A 187 15.21 -5.60 2.09
N ILE A 188 15.53 -6.59 1.26
CA ILE A 188 16.60 -7.54 1.56
C ILE A 188 17.88 -6.73 1.77
N LYS A 189 18.41 -6.71 2.99
CA LYS A 189 19.72 -6.13 3.29
C LYS A 189 20.78 -6.98 2.58
N SER A 190 21.24 -6.49 1.45
CA SER A 190 22.42 -6.95 0.75
C SER A 190 23.52 -5.91 0.95
N ASP A 191 24.78 -6.35 1.04
CA ASP A 191 25.95 -5.44 1.04
C ASP A 191 26.06 -4.61 -0.25
N LYS A 192 25.30 -5.02 -1.26
CA LYS A 192 25.12 -4.33 -2.53
C LYS A 192 23.69 -3.85 -2.63
N TRP A 193 23.50 -2.64 -3.16
CA TRP A 193 22.16 -2.13 -3.44
C TRP A 193 21.34 -3.08 -4.29
N MET A 194 20.06 -3.17 -3.98
CA MET A 194 19.08 -3.86 -4.79
C MET A 194 17.86 -2.96 -4.94
N ALA A 195 17.34 -2.85 -6.14
CA ALA A 195 16.11 -2.11 -6.39
C ALA A 195 14.94 -2.73 -5.60
N SER A 196 14.10 -1.88 -5.01
CA SER A 196 12.84 -2.35 -4.42
C SER A 196 11.99 -3.03 -5.49
N PRO A 197 11.32 -4.16 -5.17
CA PRO A 197 10.32 -4.75 -6.06
C PRO A 197 9.08 -3.85 -6.20
N SER A 198 8.86 -2.94 -5.26
CA SER A 198 7.80 -1.93 -5.31
C SER A 198 8.24 -0.69 -6.08
N MET A 199 7.33 -0.19 -6.91
CA MET A 199 7.57 0.92 -7.82
C MET A 199 6.71 2.12 -7.41
N GLU A 200 7.30 3.30 -7.44
CA GLU A 200 6.60 4.57 -7.38
C GLU A 200 6.41 5.16 -8.78
N ASN A 201 5.42 6.02 -8.93
CA ASN A 201 5.17 6.76 -10.17
C ASN A 201 5.58 8.22 -10.00
N TYR A 202 6.44 8.70 -10.88
CA TYR A 202 6.71 10.11 -11.06
C TYR A 202 5.79 10.68 -12.14
N ASN A 203 5.19 11.85 -11.88
CA ASN A 203 4.31 12.52 -12.83
C ASN A 203 4.72 14.00 -12.97
N SER A 204 5.00 14.44 -14.19
CA SER A 204 5.29 15.83 -14.53
C SER A 204 4.44 16.32 -15.70
N ASN A 205 4.62 17.58 -16.08
CA ASN A 205 4.01 18.13 -17.29
C ASN A 205 4.59 17.55 -18.59
N PHE A 206 5.76 16.90 -18.55
CA PHE A 206 6.48 16.46 -19.74
C PHE A 206 6.49 14.94 -19.92
N PHE A 207 6.38 14.19 -18.82
CA PHE A 207 6.39 12.73 -18.84
C PHE A 207 5.82 12.14 -17.55
N THR A 208 5.54 10.84 -17.60
CA THR A 208 5.44 9.98 -16.41
C THR A 208 6.54 8.91 -16.44
N MET A 209 6.94 8.39 -15.28
CA MET A 209 7.99 7.39 -15.15
C MET A 209 7.73 6.49 -13.94
N GLN A 210 8.10 5.22 -14.01
CA GLN A 210 8.17 4.35 -12.85
C GLN A 210 9.61 4.22 -12.33
N TYR A 211 9.79 4.24 -11.01
CA TYR A 211 11.08 4.01 -10.37
C TYR A 211 10.92 3.18 -9.08
N PRO A 212 11.94 2.41 -8.66
CA PRO A 212 11.89 1.67 -7.39
C PRO A 212 11.72 2.61 -6.20
N GLU A 213 10.86 2.26 -5.24
CA GLU A 213 10.52 3.12 -4.08
C GLU A 213 11.75 3.46 -3.20
N ASN A 214 12.81 2.63 -3.28
CA ASN A 214 14.04 2.83 -2.52
C ASN A 214 15.09 3.68 -3.27
N MET A 215 14.72 4.33 -4.37
CA MET A 215 15.47 5.45 -4.94
C MET A 215 15.02 6.75 -4.28
N VAL A 216 15.98 7.60 -3.93
CA VAL A 216 15.74 8.84 -3.20
C VAL A 216 15.70 10.02 -4.17
N PRO A 217 14.59 10.78 -4.24
CA PRO A 217 14.56 12.04 -4.97
C PRO A 217 15.55 13.05 -4.40
N GLU A 218 16.31 13.70 -5.27
CA GLU A 218 17.22 14.79 -4.90
C GLU A 218 16.70 16.12 -5.45
N ASN A 219 16.78 17.15 -4.60
CA ASN A 219 16.53 18.52 -5.03
C ASN A 219 17.67 18.98 -5.93
N VAL A 220 17.38 19.10 -7.22
CA VAL A 220 18.31 19.67 -8.21
C VAL A 220 17.79 21.01 -8.72
N SER A 221 18.69 21.98 -8.86
CA SER A 221 18.33 23.26 -9.49
C SER A 221 18.08 23.03 -10.97
N LYS A 222 16.91 23.47 -11.47
CA LYS A 222 16.62 23.41 -12.91
C LYS A 222 17.57 24.26 -13.76
N GLY A 223 18.19 25.29 -13.17
CA GLY A 223 19.06 26.22 -13.89
C GLY A 223 18.39 26.75 -15.17
N LYS A 224 19.00 26.46 -16.32
CA LYS A 224 18.52 26.85 -17.66
C LYS A 224 17.50 25.89 -18.28
N PHE A 225 17.22 24.77 -17.62
CA PHE A 225 16.27 23.76 -18.11
C PHE A 225 14.84 24.17 -17.75
N ASP A 226 13.90 23.77 -18.60
CA ASP A 226 12.46 23.92 -18.32
C ASP A 226 12.06 23.07 -17.11
N PHE A 227 12.72 21.93 -16.95
CA PHE A 227 12.56 21.01 -15.83
C PHE A 227 13.84 20.21 -15.59
N SER A 228 14.12 19.86 -14.34
CA SER A 228 15.17 18.93 -13.96
C SER A 228 14.74 18.16 -12.71
N MET A 229 15.02 16.86 -12.69
CA MET A 229 14.88 16.01 -11.50
C MET A 229 16.04 15.03 -11.42
N LYS A 230 16.33 14.54 -10.22
CA LYS A 230 17.30 13.47 -10.00
C LYS A 230 16.76 12.47 -8.98
N LEU A 231 16.96 11.19 -9.27
CA LEU A 231 16.73 10.07 -8.36
C LEU A 231 18.06 9.38 -8.11
N ARG A 232 18.42 9.16 -6.85
CA ARG A 232 19.66 8.52 -6.44
C ARG A 232 19.40 7.14 -5.86
N ALA A 233 20.30 6.18 -6.13
CA ALA A 233 20.36 4.92 -5.42
C ALA A 233 21.08 5.09 -4.06
N ASP A 234 21.68 4.03 -3.52
CA ASP A 234 22.50 4.11 -2.30
C ASP A 234 23.77 4.94 -2.46
N ARG A 235 24.48 4.80 -3.58
CA ARG A 235 25.73 5.52 -3.86
C ARG A 235 25.48 6.90 -4.47
N LEU A 236 26.34 7.86 -4.12
CA LEU A 236 26.32 9.23 -4.68
C LEU A 236 26.62 9.28 -6.18
N ASP A 237 27.34 8.29 -6.70
CA ASP A 237 27.72 8.16 -8.10
C ASP A 237 26.77 7.25 -8.92
N CYS A 238 25.61 6.88 -8.36
CA CYS A 238 24.60 6.04 -9.00
C CYS A 238 23.23 6.73 -9.00
N SER A 239 22.80 7.23 -10.16
CA SER A 239 21.58 8.04 -10.25
C SER A 239 20.99 8.09 -11.65
N ILE A 240 19.72 8.50 -11.71
CA ILE A 240 19.04 8.93 -12.93
C ILE A 240 18.73 10.41 -12.79
N GLN A 241 19.13 11.20 -13.77
CA GLN A 241 18.74 12.61 -13.88
C GLN A 241 17.98 12.81 -15.18
N ILE A 242 16.86 13.54 -15.14
CA ILE A 242 16.10 13.88 -16.34
C ILE A 242 16.02 15.39 -16.44
N ASP A 243 16.60 15.94 -17.50
CA ASP A 243 16.48 17.34 -17.85
C ASP A 243 15.54 17.52 -19.05
N VAL A 244 14.74 18.57 -19.05
CA VAL A 244 13.89 18.95 -20.19
C VAL A 244 14.21 20.37 -20.63
N PHE A 245 14.37 20.58 -21.94
CA PHE A 245 14.63 21.91 -22.51
C PHE A 245 14.08 22.03 -23.94
N GLY A 246 13.98 23.25 -24.47
CA GLY A 246 13.51 23.49 -25.83
C GLY A 246 14.38 22.82 -26.90
N ALA A 247 13.74 22.14 -27.84
CA ALA A 247 14.40 21.55 -29.02
C ALA A 247 14.65 22.59 -30.12
N GLN A 248 14.02 23.77 -30.07
CA GLN A 248 14.21 24.85 -31.05
C GLN A 248 13.89 24.39 -32.48
N LYS A 249 12.84 23.58 -32.62
CA LYS A 249 12.38 22.94 -33.86
C LYS A 249 13.39 21.98 -34.49
N LEU A 250 14.39 21.53 -33.75
CA LEU A 250 15.37 20.54 -34.20
C LEU A 250 14.82 19.11 -34.04
N THR A 251 15.28 18.20 -34.90
CA THR A 251 15.02 16.76 -34.79
C THR A 251 15.87 16.14 -33.68
N THR A 252 15.52 14.93 -33.22
CA THR A 252 16.32 14.16 -32.26
C THR A 252 17.78 14.02 -32.72
N GLU A 253 18.01 13.71 -34.00
CA GLU A 253 19.34 13.60 -34.60
C GLU A 253 20.15 14.89 -34.50
N LYS A 254 19.56 16.03 -34.89
CA LYS A 254 20.25 17.33 -34.83
C LYS A 254 20.56 17.72 -33.39
N VAL A 255 19.64 17.49 -32.46
CA VAL A 255 19.86 17.72 -31.02
C VAL A 255 21.00 16.83 -30.52
N PHE A 256 21.01 15.56 -30.90
CA PHE A 256 22.05 14.61 -30.52
C PHE A 256 23.42 15.04 -31.03
N ASP A 257 23.54 15.40 -32.31
CA ASP A 257 24.80 15.82 -32.93
C ASP A 257 25.38 17.08 -32.28
N GLN A 258 24.52 18.05 -31.93
CA GLN A 258 24.93 19.27 -31.22
C GLN A 258 25.44 19.02 -29.79
N ASN A 259 25.09 17.90 -29.18
CA ASN A 259 25.39 17.63 -27.78
C ASN A 259 26.42 16.51 -27.56
N LYS A 260 26.48 15.50 -28.44
CA LYS A 260 27.42 14.38 -28.32
C LYS A 260 28.88 14.83 -28.34
N GLY A 261 29.20 15.89 -29.09
CA GLY A 261 30.55 16.46 -29.16
C GLY A 261 31.03 17.14 -27.87
N LYS A 262 30.13 17.39 -26.90
CA LYS A 262 30.46 18.00 -25.61
C LYS A 262 30.98 16.98 -24.59
N VAL A 263 30.94 15.69 -24.92
CA VAL A 263 31.41 14.60 -24.07
C VAL A 263 32.46 13.77 -24.79
N LYS A 264 33.36 13.13 -24.03
CA LYS A 264 34.34 12.18 -24.59
C LYS A 264 33.63 10.83 -24.80
N ALA A 265 32.90 10.73 -25.91
CA ALA A 265 32.09 9.56 -26.23
C ALA A 265 32.94 8.27 -26.28
N ARG A 266 32.46 7.24 -25.59
CA ARG A 266 32.96 5.85 -25.64
C ARG A 266 32.07 4.96 -26.49
N GLY A 267 30.81 5.34 -26.66
CA GLY A 267 29.86 4.64 -27.50
C GLY A 267 28.66 5.51 -27.83
N THR A 268 27.97 5.18 -28.91
CA THR A 268 26.71 5.80 -29.31
C THR A 268 25.77 4.75 -29.86
N GLY A 269 24.47 5.01 -29.80
CA GLY A 269 23.51 4.13 -30.46
C GLY A 269 22.11 4.71 -30.52
N LYS A 270 21.18 3.85 -30.96
CA LYS A 270 19.76 4.15 -31.08
C LYS A 270 18.97 3.40 -30.01
N ALA A 271 17.83 3.95 -29.65
CA ALA A 271 16.83 3.37 -28.75
C ALA A 271 15.44 3.91 -29.12
N THR A 272 14.43 3.46 -28.38
CA THR A 272 13.07 3.98 -28.48
C THR A 272 12.57 4.33 -27.08
N ILE A 273 11.99 5.51 -26.92
CA ILE A 273 11.36 5.94 -25.66
C ILE A 273 9.91 6.32 -25.98
N ASP A 274 8.98 5.59 -25.40
CA ASP A 274 7.54 5.71 -25.64
C ASP A 274 7.16 5.71 -27.14
N GLY A 275 7.79 4.84 -27.93
CA GLY A 275 7.59 4.77 -29.38
C GLY A 275 8.31 5.86 -30.20
N ASN A 276 8.96 6.84 -29.57
CA ASN A 276 9.70 7.89 -30.26
C ASN A 276 11.18 7.49 -30.42
N GLU A 277 11.81 7.86 -31.53
CA GLU A 277 13.25 7.62 -31.73
C GLU A 277 14.06 8.37 -30.68
N ALA A 278 14.95 7.64 -30.02
CA ALA A 278 15.91 8.18 -29.08
C ALA A 278 17.34 7.83 -29.53
N LEU A 279 18.26 8.76 -29.33
CA LEU A 279 19.69 8.53 -29.56
C LEU A 279 20.43 8.63 -28.23
N TRP A 280 21.44 7.80 -28.04
CA TRP A 280 22.22 7.82 -26.82
C TRP A 280 23.71 7.92 -27.07
N VAL A 281 24.40 8.53 -26.12
CA VAL A 281 25.87 8.59 -26.03
C VAL A 281 26.29 8.13 -24.64
N GLU A 282 27.32 7.29 -24.60
CA GLU A 282 27.95 6.83 -23.37
C GLU A 282 29.33 7.45 -23.23
N ASP A 283 29.66 7.91 -22.02
CA ASP A 283 30.96 8.45 -21.65
C ASP A 283 31.37 8.01 -20.23
N ALA A 284 32.59 8.37 -19.83
CA ALA A 284 33.07 8.16 -18.47
C ALA A 284 33.56 9.49 -17.89
N PRO A 285 32.71 10.23 -17.17
CA PRO A 285 33.03 11.56 -16.70
C PRO A 285 34.14 11.55 -15.63
N MET A 286 34.35 10.43 -14.93
CA MET A 286 35.41 10.23 -13.96
C MET A 286 35.78 8.75 -13.83
N ALA A 287 36.86 8.45 -13.11
CA ALA A 287 37.30 7.08 -12.87
C ALA A 287 36.17 6.24 -12.26
N ASN A 288 35.98 5.03 -12.80
CA ASN A 288 34.97 4.05 -12.36
C ASN A 288 33.51 4.51 -12.41
N VAL A 289 33.20 5.63 -13.05
CA VAL A 289 31.83 6.09 -13.27
C VAL A 289 31.55 6.10 -14.75
N THR A 290 30.48 5.42 -15.15
CA THR A 290 29.98 5.46 -16.53
C THR A 290 28.67 6.20 -16.56
N ARG A 291 28.43 6.94 -17.64
CA ARG A 291 27.23 7.71 -17.84
C ARG A 291 26.70 7.48 -19.24
N ARG A 292 25.39 7.32 -19.37
CA ARG A 292 24.69 7.29 -20.65
C ARG A 292 23.61 8.36 -20.68
N GLN A 293 23.64 9.19 -21.71
CA GLN A 293 22.68 10.25 -21.96
C GLN A 293 21.82 9.87 -23.15
N TYR A 294 20.52 9.83 -22.94
CA TYR A 294 19.50 9.65 -23.97
C TYR A 294 18.97 11.01 -24.41
N TYR A 295 18.67 11.14 -25.70
CA TYR A 295 18.04 12.32 -26.29
C TYR A 295 16.82 11.85 -27.05
N VAL A 296 15.66 12.37 -26.69
CA VAL A 296 14.40 12.20 -27.42
C VAL A 296 13.72 13.55 -27.54
N VAL A 297 13.20 13.85 -28.73
CA VAL A 297 12.44 15.08 -28.98
C VAL A 297 10.96 14.76 -29.10
N LYS A 298 10.13 15.47 -28.33
CA LYS A 298 8.67 15.42 -28.40
C LYS A 298 8.11 16.82 -28.20
N ASN A 299 7.18 17.24 -29.05
CA ASN A 299 6.46 18.53 -28.90
C ASN A 299 7.40 19.75 -28.70
N ASP A 300 8.47 19.84 -29.49
CA ASP A 300 9.52 20.88 -29.39
C ASP A 300 10.27 20.92 -28.04
N LYS A 301 10.24 19.82 -27.29
CA LYS A 301 11.03 19.60 -26.08
C LYS A 301 11.98 18.43 -26.27
N VAL A 302 13.21 18.62 -25.81
CA VAL A 302 14.18 17.56 -25.58
C VAL A 302 13.94 17.03 -24.18
N ILE A 303 13.67 15.74 -24.06
CA ILE A 303 13.69 15.02 -22.79
C ILE A 303 15.01 14.25 -22.77
N ARG A 304 15.87 14.56 -21.78
CA ARG A 304 17.22 13.99 -21.69
C ARG A 304 17.41 13.18 -20.41
N PRO A 305 17.03 11.89 -20.40
CA PRO A 305 17.43 10.97 -19.34
C PRO A 305 18.94 10.73 -19.35
N THR A 306 19.55 10.86 -18.19
CA THR A 306 20.97 10.62 -17.94
C THR A 306 21.09 9.59 -16.85
N VAL A 307 21.58 8.40 -17.18
CA VAL A 307 21.82 7.33 -16.22
C VAL A 307 23.31 7.28 -15.91
N ILE A 308 23.66 7.25 -14.62
CA ILE A 308 25.04 7.26 -14.12
C ILE A 308 25.19 6.05 -13.20
N TRP A 309 26.22 5.24 -13.39
CA TRP A 309 26.47 4.06 -12.57
C TRP A 309 27.96 3.82 -12.30
N PHE A 310 28.23 3.18 -11.17
CA PHE A 310 29.56 2.67 -10.83
C PHE A 310 29.92 1.49 -11.72
N ALA A 311 31.03 1.61 -12.46
CA ALA A 311 31.40 0.68 -13.53
C ALA A 311 31.55 -0.77 -13.06
N ALA A 312 32.13 -1.00 -11.88
CA ALA A 312 32.31 -2.34 -11.32
C ALA A 312 31.01 -2.98 -10.81
N GLN A 313 29.92 -2.21 -10.72
CA GLN A 313 28.59 -2.67 -10.30
C GLN A 313 27.55 -2.42 -11.40
N LYS A 314 27.98 -2.43 -12.68
CA LYS A 314 27.10 -2.24 -13.84
C LYS A 314 25.87 -3.14 -13.78
N ASP A 315 26.05 -4.43 -13.52
CA ASP A 315 24.97 -5.42 -13.56
C ASP A 315 23.91 -5.22 -12.47
N ILE A 316 24.19 -4.37 -11.48
CA ILE A 316 23.28 -4.06 -10.37
C ILE A 316 22.46 -2.82 -10.71
N TYR A 317 23.11 -1.74 -11.12
CA TYR A 317 22.45 -0.45 -11.32
C TYR A 317 21.89 -0.28 -12.72
N PHE A 318 22.70 -0.63 -13.74
CA PHE A 318 22.40 -0.26 -15.12
C PHE A 318 21.09 -0.89 -15.61
N PRO A 319 20.79 -2.19 -15.42
CA PRO A 319 19.51 -2.77 -15.84
C PRO A 319 18.29 -2.10 -15.20
N VAL A 320 18.41 -1.70 -13.92
CA VAL A 320 17.32 -1.00 -13.22
C VAL A 320 17.11 0.39 -13.79
N PHE A 321 18.19 1.14 -14.01
CA PHE A 321 18.09 2.49 -14.56
C PHE A 321 17.56 2.49 -16.00
N GLU A 322 17.97 1.52 -16.81
CA GLU A 322 17.41 1.29 -18.14
C GLU A 322 15.91 0.99 -18.08
N LYS A 323 15.47 0.18 -17.11
CA LYS A 323 14.04 -0.10 -16.90
C LYS A 323 13.27 1.18 -16.58
N CYS A 324 13.80 2.04 -15.71
CA CYS A 324 13.20 3.35 -15.42
C CYS A 324 13.09 4.21 -16.70
N VAL A 325 14.16 4.32 -17.49
CA VAL A 325 14.13 5.07 -18.77
C VAL A 325 13.11 4.47 -19.73
N SER A 326 13.03 3.15 -19.86
CA SER A 326 12.07 2.47 -20.73
C SER A 326 10.61 2.64 -20.30
N SER A 327 10.37 2.92 -19.01
CA SER A 327 9.04 3.16 -18.46
C SER A 327 8.50 4.57 -18.77
N LEU A 328 9.34 5.46 -19.30
CA LEU A 328 8.93 6.83 -19.62
C LEU A 328 7.76 6.83 -20.59
N LYS A 329 6.71 7.58 -20.24
CA LYS A 329 5.60 7.95 -21.12
C LYS A 329 5.65 9.44 -21.36
N LEU A 330 5.87 9.86 -22.60
CA LEU A 330 6.09 11.26 -22.97
C LEU A 330 4.75 11.95 -23.20
N LYS A 331 4.63 13.23 -22.82
CA LYS A 331 3.41 14.04 -22.96
C LYS A 331 3.49 15.04 -24.11
#